data_AF-A0A929EFY4-F1
#
_entry.id   AF-A0A929EFY4-F1
#
_cell.length_a   1.000
_cell.length_b   1.000
_cell.length_c   1.000
_cell.angle_alpha   90.00
_cell.angle_beta   90.00
_cell.angle_gamma   90.00
#
_symmetry.space_group_name_H-M   'P 1'
#
loop_
_entity.id
_entity.type
_entity.pdbx_description
1 polymer ?
#
loop_
_entity_poly.entity_id
_entity_poly.type
_entity_poly.pdbx_seq_one_letter_code
_entity_poly.pdbx_strand_id
1 'polypeptide(L)'
;MTNVLDTTVLDVRELEPKERHSTIFKTYTELKPGEHFVLVNDHEPRPLLYQFQAEHDGEFDWWPLEQGPEVWRIKVEKRENADPKRTVTEFLQSDHTRLDSLYDSFSKAITEGAWDSAASGFAEFNHGLRRHIRGEEEILFPLFEEKTGMTEAGPTHVMKMEHIDIKETLEKIEAAIRSEETDEAGQSANRLRLTLGDHNMKEENILYPESDSFISEAERVAVVKKIQAL
;
A
#
# COMPACT_ATOMS: atom_id res chain seq x y z
N MET A 1 10.68 2.76 21.48
CA MET A 1 10.34 4.17 21.21
C MET A 1 10.89 4.51 19.84
N THR A 2 10.16 4.17 18.78
CA THR A 2 10.48 4.62 17.42
C THR A 2 9.92 6.03 17.28
N ASN A 3 10.84 6.99 17.15
CA ASN A 3 10.57 8.42 17.13
C ASN A 3 9.83 8.77 15.83
N VAL A 4 8.71 9.50 15.93
CA VAL A 4 7.89 9.96 14.78
C VAL A 4 8.49 11.25 14.18
N LEU A 5 9.81 11.38 14.11
CA LEU A 5 10.48 12.61 13.68
C LEU A 5 11.63 12.29 12.71
N ASP A 6 11.57 12.93 11.54
CA ASP A 6 12.44 12.88 10.36
C ASP A 6 12.29 11.69 9.40
N THR A 7 11.10 11.57 8.78
CA THR A 7 11.05 11.03 7.42
C THR A 7 11.85 11.95 6.51
N THR A 8 12.95 11.45 5.94
CA THR A 8 13.74 12.22 4.98
C THR A 8 12.91 12.44 3.72
N VAL A 9 12.60 13.69 3.41
CA VAL A 9 11.90 14.07 2.18
C VAL A 9 12.94 14.45 1.12
N LEU A 10 12.97 13.73 0.01
CA LEU A 10 13.78 14.05 -1.16
C LEU A 10 12.89 14.66 -2.24
N ASP A 11 12.81 15.99 -2.26
CA ASP A 11 12.11 16.73 -3.30
C ASP A 11 13.02 16.96 -4.51
N VAL A 12 12.78 16.20 -5.58
CA VAL A 12 13.59 16.27 -6.81
C VAL A 12 13.08 17.29 -7.81
N ARG A 13 11.96 17.96 -7.53
CA ARG A 13 11.40 19.00 -8.41
C ARG A 13 12.31 20.23 -8.48
N GLU A 14 13.01 20.50 -7.39
CA GLU A 14 14.01 21.56 -7.25
C GLU A 14 15.37 21.22 -7.88
N LEU A 15 15.56 19.98 -8.37
CA LEU A 15 16.80 19.52 -8.98
C LEU A 15 16.73 19.55 -10.50
N GLU A 16 17.88 19.80 -11.13
CA GLU A 16 18.03 19.69 -12.58
C GLU A 16 17.69 18.26 -13.05
N PRO A 17 16.94 18.08 -14.15
CA PRO A 17 16.46 16.76 -14.59
C PRO A 17 17.56 15.68 -14.69
N LYS A 18 18.76 16.07 -15.13
CA LYS A 18 19.92 15.18 -15.27
C LYS A 18 20.50 14.70 -13.93
N GLU A 19 20.25 15.42 -12.84
CA GLU A 19 20.77 15.13 -11.51
C GLU A 19 19.80 14.26 -10.70
N ARG A 20 18.49 14.36 -10.97
CA ARG A 20 17.42 13.68 -10.24
C ARG A 20 17.70 12.19 -10.01
N HIS A 21 17.89 11.41 -11.08
CA HIS A 21 18.13 9.96 -10.97
C HIS A 21 19.37 9.65 -10.12
N SER A 22 20.49 10.33 -10.39
CA SER A 22 21.74 10.08 -9.64
C SER A 22 21.58 10.37 -8.15
N THR A 23 20.84 11.42 -7.79
CA THR A 23 20.55 11.77 -6.39
C THR A 23 19.63 10.75 -5.73
N ILE A 24 18.58 10.29 -6.42
CA ILE A 24 17.64 9.29 -5.90
C ILE A 24 18.35 7.98 -5.58
N PHE A 25 19.10 7.43 -6.55
CA PHE A 25 19.80 6.16 -6.34
C PHE A 25 20.90 6.28 -5.30
N LYS A 26 21.65 7.40 -5.27
CA LYS A 26 22.61 7.67 -4.20
C LYS A 26 21.93 7.63 -2.83
N THR A 27 20.83 8.36 -2.68
CA THR A 27 20.04 8.41 -1.43
C THR A 27 19.60 7.01 -1.02
N TYR A 28 19.07 6.22 -1.96
CA TYR A 28 18.65 4.84 -1.69
C TYR A 28 19.82 3.92 -1.27
N THR A 29 20.97 4.00 -1.95
CA THR A 29 22.13 3.16 -1.62
C THR A 29 22.70 3.44 -0.24
N GLU A 30 22.58 4.69 0.23
CA GLU A 30 23.04 5.13 1.56
C GLU A 30 22.09 4.70 2.71
N LEU A 31 20.85 4.29 2.41
CA LEU A 31 19.92 3.75 3.41
C LEU A 31 20.46 2.47 4.04
N LYS A 32 20.29 2.34 5.36
CA LYS A 32 20.36 1.05 6.05
C LYS A 32 19.06 0.26 5.83
N PRO A 33 19.09 -1.08 5.98
CA PRO A 33 17.86 -1.87 5.99
C PRO A 33 16.85 -1.33 7.04
N GLY A 34 15.58 -1.20 6.65
CA GLY A 34 14.50 -0.60 7.44
C GLY A 34 14.42 0.93 7.36
N GLU A 35 15.43 1.61 6.81
CA GLU A 35 15.37 3.06 6.56
C GLU A 35 14.62 3.35 5.25
N HIS A 36 14.03 4.55 5.17
CA HIS A 36 13.25 5.00 4.03
C HIS A 36 13.40 6.50 3.80
N PHE A 37 13.02 6.95 2.60
CA PHE A 37 12.78 8.36 2.29
C PHE A 37 11.47 8.51 1.52
N VAL A 38 10.91 9.72 1.52
CA VAL A 38 9.77 10.08 0.67
C VAL A 38 10.29 10.88 -0.52
N LEU A 39 10.19 10.27 -1.71
CA LEU A 39 10.41 10.93 -2.98
C LEU A 39 9.24 11.86 -3.29
N VAL A 40 9.53 13.12 -3.64
CA VAL A 40 8.55 14.07 -4.19
C VAL A 40 8.93 14.40 -5.62
N ASN A 41 8.04 14.13 -6.57
CA ASN A 41 8.28 14.32 -8.00
C ASN A 41 7.15 15.11 -8.67
N ASP A 42 7.45 15.74 -9.81
CA ASP A 42 6.50 16.56 -10.62
C ASP A 42 5.71 15.72 -11.64
N HIS A 43 5.99 14.43 -11.74
CA HIS A 43 5.28 13.48 -12.60
C HIS A 43 5.31 12.07 -12.00
N GLU A 44 4.50 11.18 -12.55
CA GLU A 44 4.46 9.78 -12.14
C GLU A 44 5.82 9.09 -12.39
N PRO A 45 6.50 8.57 -11.35
CA PRO A 45 7.84 8.00 -11.50
C PRO A 45 7.85 6.55 -12.01
N ARG A 46 6.97 6.20 -12.96
CA ARG A 46 6.89 4.85 -13.56
C ARG A 46 8.24 4.35 -14.13
N PRO A 47 8.97 5.13 -14.95
CA PRO A 47 10.27 4.68 -15.47
C PRO A 47 11.29 4.42 -14.36
N LEU A 48 11.26 5.21 -13.29
CA LEU A 48 12.12 5.07 -12.14
C LEU A 48 11.81 3.79 -11.36
N LEU A 49 10.52 3.49 -11.13
CA LEU A 49 10.12 2.21 -10.52
C LEU A 49 10.63 1.01 -11.32
N TYR A 50 10.50 1.03 -12.65
CA TYR A 50 11.02 -0.07 -13.48
C TYR A 50 12.53 -0.20 -13.40
N GLN A 51 13.25 0.91 -13.25
CA GLN A 51 14.69 0.86 -13.01
C GLN A 51 15.01 0.24 -11.64
N PHE A 52 14.29 0.60 -10.58
CA PHE A 52 14.39 -0.05 -9.27
C PHE A 52 14.08 -1.55 -9.33
N GLN A 53 13.02 -1.96 -10.03
CA GLN A 53 12.67 -3.38 -10.20
C GLN A 53 13.69 -4.19 -11.00
N ALA A 54 14.52 -3.52 -11.82
CA ALA A 54 15.58 -4.15 -12.60
C ALA A 54 16.91 -4.22 -11.83
N GLU A 55 17.25 -3.18 -11.06
CA GLU A 55 18.55 -3.05 -10.38
C GLU A 55 18.53 -3.52 -8.92
N HIS A 56 17.37 -3.51 -8.26
CA HIS A 56 17.19 -3.75 -6.82
C HIS A 56 16.02 -4.68 -6.51
N ASP A 57 15.78 -5.68 -7.36
CA ASP A 57 14.63 -6.57 -7.23
C ASP A 57 14.55 -7.24 -5.84
N GLY A 58 13.39 -7.13 -5.20
CA GLY A 58 13.14 -7.66 -3.86
C GLY A 58 13.88 -6.97 -2.71
N GLU A 59 14.67 -5.92 -2.97
CA GLU A 59 15.45 -5.17 -1.95
C GLU A 59 14.70 -3.96 -1.38
N PHE A 60 13.62 -3.51 -2.04
CA PHE A 60 12.87 -2.31 -1.66
C PHE A 60 11.38 -2.55 -1.63
N ASP A 61 10.70 -1.69 -0.89
CA ASP A 61 9.27 -1.47 -1.01
C ASP A 61 8.97 -0.07 -1.56
N TRP A 62 7.87 0.02 -2.30
CA TRP A 62 7.46 1.20 -3.05
C TRP A 62 6.01 1.51 -2.77
N TRP A 63 5.78 2.52 -1.94
CA TRP A 63 4.45 2.87 -1.46
C TRP A 63 4.07 4.26 -1.96
N PRO A 64 3.21 4.38 -2.98
CA PRO A 64 2.59 5.65 -3.33
C PRO A 64 1.82 6.20 -2.13
N LEU A 65 2.13 7.43 -1.73
CA LEU A 65 1.46 8.16 -0.66
C LEU A 65 0.48 9.21 -1.21
N GLU A 66 0.82 9.78 -2.37
CA GLU A 66 0.03 10.79 -3.06
C GLU A 66 0.21 10.60 -4.57
N GLN A 67 -0.90 10.57 -5.30
CA GLN A 67 -0.90 10.57 -6.76
C GLN A 67 -1.31 11.96 -7.26
N GLY A 68 -0.70 12.39 -8.36
CA GLY A 68 -0.86 13.73 -8.91
C GLY A 68 -2.29 14.10 -9.35
N PRO A 69 -2.46 15.21 -10.08
CA PRO A 69 -1.51 15.70 -11.08
C PRO A 69 -0.45 16.68 -10.58
N GLU A 70 -0.63 17.27 -9.40
CA GLU A 70 0.26 18.35 -8.92
C GLU A 70 1.55 17.82 -8.28
N VAL A 71 1.44 16.77 -7.47
CA VAL A 71 2.55 16.20 -6.71
C VAL A 71 2.44 14.68 -6.70
N TRP A 72 3.57 14.00 -6.85
CA TRP A 72 3.68 12.56 -6.65
C TRP A 72 4.57 12.30 -5.45
N ARG A 73 4.05 11.60 -4.44
CA ARG A 73 4.83 11.22 -3.24
C ARG A 73 4.91 9.72 -3.13
N ILE A 74 6.13 9.20 -3.03
CA ILE A 74 6.39 7.77 -2.91
C ILE A 74 7.31 7.56 -1.72
N LYS A 75 6.90 6.73 -0.76
CA LYS A 75 7.82 6.19 0.22
C LYS A 75 8.61 5.06 -0.41
N VAL A 76 9.93 5.23 -0.49
CA VAL A 76 10.87 4.20 -0.92
C VAL A 76 11.59 3.69 0.32
N GLU A 77 11.37 2.42 0.65
CA GLU A 77 11.91 1.79 1.84
C GLU A 77 12.87 0.67 1.47
N LYS A 78 14.04 0.63 2.10
CA LYS A 78 14.99 -0.47 1.93
C LYS A 78 14.60 -1.59 2.88
N ARG A 79 14.35 -2.78 2.35
CA ARG A 79 13.83 -3.91 3.13
C ARG A 79 14.88 -4.42 4.11
N GLU A 80 14.43 -4.87 5.28
CA GLU A 80 15.29 -5.56 6.25
C GLU A 80 15.83 -6.87 5.69
N ASN A 81 14.97 -7.59 4.96
CA ASN A 81 15.29 -8.86 4.32
C ASN A 81 15.04 -8.74 2.82
N ALA A 82 16.10 -8.64 2.03
CA ALA A 82 16.00 -8.67 0.59
C ALA A 82 15.63 -10.09 0.12
N ASP A 83 14.54 -10.19 -0.63
CA ASP A 83 14.14 -11.46 -1.26
C ASP A 83 13.50 -11.18 -2.64
N PRO A 84 14.23 -11.39 -3.75
CA PRO A 84 13.68 -11.25 -5.10
C PRO A 84 12.65 -12.33 -5.44
N LYS A 85 12.51 -13.36 -4.60
CA LYS A 85 11.57 -14.47 -4.76
C LYS A 85 10.44 -14.43 -3.73
N ARG A 86 10.28 -13.29 -3.04
CA ARG A 86 9.25 -13.11 -2.02
C ARG A 86 7.89 -13.54 -2.52
N THR A 87 7.12 -14.12 -1.62
CA THR A 87 5.81 -14.67 -1.97
C THR A 87 4.77 -13.55 -2.08
N VAL A 88 3.63 -13.86 -2.70
CA VAL A 88 2.49 -12.93 -2.72
C VAL A 88 2.00 -12.72 -1.28
N THR A 89 1.96 -13.79 -0.49
CA THR A 89 1.61 -13.74 0.95
C THR A 89 2.49 -12.76 1.70
N GLU A 90 3.81 -12.88 1.61
CA GLU A 90 4.74 -12.01 2.32
C GLU A 90 4.56 -10.54 1.91
N PHE A 91 4.40 -10.28 0.61
CA PHE A 91 4.23 -8.93 0.10
C PHE A 91 2.93 -8.28 0.62
N LEU A 92 1.79 -8.95 0.47
CA LEU A 92 0.50 -8.38 0.85
C LEU A 92 0.35 -8.28 2.39
N GLN A 93 0.94 -9.20 3.15
CA GLN A 93 1.03 -9.09 4.61
C GLN A 93 1.85 -7.87 5.07
N SER A 94 2.94 -7.55 4.36
CA SER A 94 3.71 -6.33 4.65
C SER A 94 2.87 -5.07 4.40
N ASP A 95 2.02 -5.10 3.37
CA ASP A 95 1.11 -4.00 3.06
C ASP A 95 -0.02 -3.90 4.10
N HIS A 96 -0.57 -5.02 4.58
CA HIS A 96 -1.51 -5.05 5.70
C HIS A 96 -0.92 -4.42 6.97
N THR A 97 0.31 -4.81 7.33
CA THR A 97 1.01 -4.24 8.50
C THR A 97 1.19 -2.72 8.37
N ARG A 98 1.49 -2.25 7.16
CA ARG A 98 1.59 -0.82 6.85
C ARG A 98 0.23 -0.13 6.98
N LEU A 99 -0.84 -0.71 6.42
CA LEU A 99 -2.20 -0.18 6.47
C LEU A 99 -2.75 -0.14 7.90
N ASP A 100 -2.44 -1.14 8.73
CA ASP A 100 -2.79 -1.16 10.15
C ASP A 100 -2.16 0.02 10.91
N SER A 101 -0.88 0.31 10.63
CA SER A 101 -0.18 1.43 11.25
C SER A 101 -0.77 2.79 10.84
N LEU A 102 -1.16 2.92 9.58
CA LEU A 102 -1.86 4.12 9.09
C LEU A 102 -3.25 4.25 9.70
N TYR A 103 -3.97 3.12 9.84
CA TYR A 103 -5.26 3.07 10.49
C TYR A 103 -5.19 3.58 11.93
N ASP A 104 -4.26 3.04 12.72
CA ASP A 104 -4.10 3.44 14.12
C ASP A 104 -3.77 4.92 14.25
N SER A 105 -2.98 5.45 13.32
CA SER A 105 -2.58 6.87 13.30
C SER A 105 -3.78 7.79 13.08
N PHE A 106 -4.61 7.57 12.03
CA PHE A 106 -5.74 8.46 11.78
C PHE A 106 -6.88 8.25 12.80
N SER A 107 -7.10 7.02 13.26
CA SER A 107 -8.14 6.70 14.25
C SER A 107 -7.85 7.36 15.60
N LYS A 108 -6.57 7.36 16.00
CA LYS A 108 -6.11 8.13 17.16
C LYS A 108 -6.34 9.63 16.97
N ALA A 109 -6.03 10.18 15.80
CA ALA A 109 -6.23 11.59 15.52
C ALA A 109 -7.72 12.00 15.57
N ILE A 110 -8.64 11.14 15.12
CA ILE A 110 -10.10 11.34 15.32
C ILE A 110 -10.43 11.45 16.81
N THR A 111 -9.91 10.51 17.62
CA THR A 111 -10.16 10.48 19.07
C THR A 111 -9.61 11.71 19.79
N GLU A 112 -8.50 12.27 19.30
CA GLU A 112 -7.86 13.47 19.83
C GLU A 112 -8.47 14.78 19.28
N GLY A 113 -9.40 14.72 18.33
CA GLY A 113 -9.96 15.89 17.65
C GLY A 113 -8.95 16.62 16.76
N ALA A 114 -7.85 15.96 16.38
CA ALA A 114 -6.80 16.52 15.55
C ALA A 114 -7.17 16.37 14.06
N TRP A 115 -8.17 17.13 13.61
CA TRP A 115 -8.82 16.93 12.31
C TRP A 115 -7.90 17.05 11.10
N ASP A 116 -6.94 17.97 11.10
CA ASP A 116 -5.96 18.07 10.01
C ASP A 116 -5.12 16.78 9.90
N SER A 117 -4.68 16.23 11.05
CA SER A 117 -3.93 14.97 11.09
C SER A 117 -4.79 13.75 10.77
N ALA A 118 -6.05 13.76 11.19
CA ALA A 118 -7.02 12.73 10.84
C ALA A 118 -7.27 12.73 9.32
N ALA A 119 -7.47 13.91 8.72
CA ALA A 119 -7.68 14.06 7.28
C ALA A 119 -6.47 13.60 6.47
N SER A 120 -5.26 14.05 6.82
CA SER A 120 -4.05 13.64 6.10
C SER A 120 -3.76 12.14 6.28
N GLY A 121 -3.88 11.62 7.50
CA GLY A 121 -3.63 10.22 7.80
C GLY A 121 -4.66 9.29 7.15
N PHE A 122 -5.94 9.69 7.16
CA PHE A 122 -7.00 8.95 6.48
C PHE A 122 -6.83 8.99 4.97
N ALA A 123 -6.44 10.13 4.38
CA ALA A 123 -6.20 10.22 2.94
C ALA A 123 -5.09 9.23 2.49
N GLU A 124 -3.99 9.15 3.23
CA GLU A 124 -2.90 8.19 2.95
C GLU A 124 -3.37 6.73 3.12
N PHE A 125 -4.10 6.43 4.20
CA PHE A 125 -4.69 5.12 4.43
C PHE A 125 -5.68 4.71 3.33
N ASN A 126 -6.64 5.58 3.00
CA ASN A 126 -7.66 5.38 1.97
C ASN A 126 -7.03 5.14 0.60
N HIS A 127 -6.01 5.94 0.25
CA HIS A 127 -5.24 5.75 -0.96
C HIS A 127 -4.55 4.37 -0.98
N GLY A 128 -3.84 4.03 0.09
CA GLY A 128 -3.16 2.75 0.23
C GLY A 128 -4.08 1.54 0.14
N LEU A 129 -5.20 1.55 0.87
CA LEU A 129 -6.14 0.43 0.90
C LEU A 129 -6.86 0.25 -0.44
N ARG A 130 -7.23 1.33 -1.13
CA ARG A 130 -7.81 1.23 -2.48
C ARG A 130 -6.82 0.66 -3.47
N ARG A 131 -5.55 1.04 -3.36
CA ARG A 131 -4.47 0.49 -4.19
C ARG A 131 -4.24 -0.99 -3.89
N HIS A 132 -4.28 -1.39 -2.63
CA HIS A 132 -4.21 -2.79 -2.20
C HIS A 132 -5.30 -3.62 -2.87
N ILE A 133 -6.56 -3.21 -2.69
CA ILE A 133 -7.73 -3.88 -3.28
C ILE A 133 -7.63 -3.95 -4.81
N ARG A 134 -7.12 -2.90 -5.47
CA ARG A 134 -6.86 -2.96 -6.93
C ARG A 134 -5.81 -4.00 -7.28
N GLY A 135 -4.75 -4.13 -6.49
CA GLY A 135 -3.73 -5.18 -6.66
C GLY A 135 -4.35 -6.56 -6.64
N GLU A 136 -5.32 -6.76 -5.77
CA GLU A 136 -6.02 -8.02 -5.67
C GLU A 136 -7.00 -8.23 -6.82
N GLU A 137 -7.92 -7.28 -7.03
CA GLU A 137 -9.00 -7.40 -8.02
C GLU A 137 -8.51 -7.37 -9.47
N GLU A 138 -7.44 -6.63 -9.78
CA GLU A 138 -6.94 -6.46 -11.15
C GLU A 138 -5.79 -7.41 -11.50
N ILE A 139 -5.09 -7.98 -10.51
CA ILE A 139 -3.89 -8.79 -10.74
C ILE A 139 -3.99 -10.17 -10.08
N LEU A 140 -4.16 -10.24 -8.76
CA LEU A 140 -4.09 -11.52 -8.05
C LEU A 140 -5.32 -12.41 -8.30
N PHE A 141 -6.53 -11.88 -8.11
CA PHE A 141 -7.77 -12.64 -8.25
C PHE A 141 -7.98 -13.15 -9.67
N PRO A 142 -7.74 -12.37 -10.75
CA PRO A 142 -7.81 -12.92 -12.10
C PRO A 142 -6.84 -14.08 -12.34
N LEU A 143 -5.62 -14.00 -11.80
CA LEU A 143 -4.66 -15.11 -11.88
C LEU A 143 -5.13 -16.33 -11.07
N PHE A 144 -5.64 -16.12 -9.86
CA PHE A 144 -6.23 -17.17 -9.03
C PHE A 144 -7.35 -17.90 -9.79
N GLU A 145 -8.28 -17.12 -10.37
CA GLU A 145 -9.44 -17.63 -11.10
C GLU A 145 -9.01 -18.39 -12.37
N GLU A 146 -8.00 -17.89 -13.10
CA GLU A 146 -7.41 -18.58 -14.26
C GLU A 146 -6.81 -19.95 -13.88
N LYS A 147 -6.10 -20.01 -12.74
CA LYS A 147 -5.39 -21.24 -12.31
C LYS A 147 -6.31 -22.28 -11.70
N THR A 148 -7.37 -21.86 -11.03
CA THR A 148 -8.28 -22.74 -10.28
C THR A 148 -9.56 -23.07 -11.06
N GLY A 149 -9.94 -22.23 -12.03
CA GLY A 149 -11.22 -22.31 -12.74
C GLY A 149 -12.42 -21.82 -11.92
N MET A 150 -12.20 -21.23 -10.74
CA MET A 150 -13.25 -20.77 -9.82
C MET A 150 -13.75 -19.35 -10.18
N THR A 151 -14.39 -19.17 -11.35
CA THR A 151 -14.76 -17.83 -11.85
C THR A 151 -16.13 -17.32 -11.39
N GLU A 152 -17.12 -18.21 -11.20
CA GLU A 152 -18.52 -17.84 -10.91
C GLU A 152 -18.88 -17.91 -9.43
N ALA A 153 -18.11 -18.65 -8.65
CA ALA A 153 -18.25 -18.82 -7.22
C ALA A 153 -16.89 -19.23 -6.64
N GLY A 154 -16.60 -18.82 -5.41
CA GLY A 154 -15.32 -19.13 -4.77
C GLY A 154 -14.88 -18.04 -3.81
N PRO A 155 -13.66 -18.17 -3.25
CA PRO A 155 -13.15 -17.23 -2.26
C PRO A 155 -13.05 -15.82 -2.82
N THR A 156 -12.55 -15.62 -4.06
CA THR A 156 -12.42 -14.30 -4.68
C THR A 156 -13.75 -13.57 -4.86
N HIS A 157 -14.86 -14.29 -5.04
CA HIS A 157 -16.20 -13.69 -5.12
C HIS A 157 -16.63 -13.09 -3.77
N VAL A 158 -16.40 -13.82 -2.67
CA VAL A 158 -16.69 -13.33 -1.31
C VAL A 158 -15.85 -12.09 -0.99
N MET A 159 -14.56 -12.13 -1.33
CA MET A 159 -13.64 -11.00 -1.14
C MET A 159 -14.11 -9.75 -1.90
N LYS A 160 -14.47 -9.89 -3.18
CA LYS A 160 -15.00 -8.80 -4.01
C LYS A 160 -16.28 -8.18 -3.42
N MET A 161 -17.14 -8.98 -2.80
CA MET A 161 -18.34 -8.47 -2.11
C MET A 161 -17.96 -7.67 -0.84
N GLU A 162 -17.03 -8.17 -0.04
CA GLU A 162 -16.53 -7.46 1.15
C GLU A 162 -15.81 -6.16 0.77
N HIS A 163 -15.08 -6.14 -0.36
CA HIS A 163 -14.47 -4.92 -0.89
C HIS A 163 -15.47 -3.82 -1.21
N ILE A 164 -16.70 -4.17 -1.65
CA ILE A 164 -17.76 -3.18 -1.88
C ILE A 164 -18.12 -2.51 -0.54
N ASP A 165 -18.36 -3.31 0.51
CA ASP A 165 -18.69 -2.79 1.84
C ASP A 165 -17.54 -1.97 2.46
N ILE A 166 -16.29 -2.39 2.25
CA ILE A 166 -15.09 -1.66 2.66
C ILE A 166 -15.04 -0.30 1.95
N LYS A 167 -15.17 -0.28 0.62
CA LYS A 167 -15.15 0.95 -0.19
C LYS A 167 -16.26 1.91 0.25
N GLU A 168 -17.48 1.42 0.49
CA GLU A 168 -18.58 2.24 1.01
C GLU A 168 -18.31 2.80 2.41
N THR A 169 -17.65 2.02 3.27
CA THR A 169 -17.29 2.48 4.63
C THR A 169 -16.20 3.55 4.58
N LEU A 170 -15.25 3.46 3.64
CA LEU A 170 -14.25 4.51 3.41
C LEU A 170 -14.90 5.85 3.03
N GLU A 171 -15.89 5.85 2.15
CA GLU A 171 -16.61 7.09 1.78
C GLU A 171 -17.31 7.74 2.99
N LYS A 172 -17.83 6.93 3.93
CA LYS A 172 -18.47 7.44 5.16
C LYS A 172 -17.45 8.06 6.10
N ILE A 173 -16.31 7.41 6.30
CA ILE A 173 -15.23 7.97 7.13
C ILE A 173 -14.73 9.28 6.53
N GLU A 174 -14.53 9.35 5.22
CA GLU A 174 -14.09 10.56 4.53
C GLU A 174 -15.08 11.72 4.74
N ALA A 175 -16.37 11.45 4.56
CA ALA A 175 -17.42 12.44 4.77
C ALA A 175 -17.47 12.91 6.23
N ALA A 176 -17.36 12.00 7.20
CA ALA A 176 -17.41 12.32 8.62
C ALA A 176 -16.18 13.12 9.08
N ILE A 177 -14.97 12.79 8.59
CA ILE A 177 -13.76 13.57 8.87
C ILE A 177 -13.89 14.99 8.29
N ARG A 178 -14.38 15.13 7.06
CA ARG A 178 -14.58 16.45 6.43
C ARG A 178 -15.61 17.31 7.17
N SER A 179 -16.63 16.69 7.76
CA SER A 179 -17.64 17.36 8.56
C SER A 179 -17.28 17.48 10.05
N GLU A 180 -16.10 16.97 10.45
CA GLU A 180 -15.64 16.95 11.85
C GLU A 180 -16.62 16.25 12.82
N GLU A 181 -17.32 15.22 12.34
CA GLU A 181 -18.31 14.47 13.13
C GLU A 181 -17.64 13.33 13.91
N THR A 182 -17.15 13.61 15.13
CA THR A 182 -16.37 12.64 15.95
C THR A 182 -17.06 11.29 16.12
N ASP A 183 -18.35 11.28 16.47
CA ASP A 183 -19.07 10.04 16.75
C ASP A 183 -19.25 9.17 15.49
N GLU A 184 -19.58 9.79 14.36
CA GLU A 184 -19.76 9.09 13.09
C GLU A 184 -18.42 8.61 12.53
N ALA A 185 -17.39 9.46 12.58
CA ALA A 185 -16.04 9.11 12.15
C ALA A 185 -15.49 7.93 12.97
N GLY A 186 -15.64 7.97 14.30
CA GLY A 186 -15.22 6.88 15.19
C GLY A 186 -15.99 5.59 14.97
N GLN A 187 -17.31 5.65 14.81
CA GLN A 187 -18.14 4.46 14.55
C GLN A 187 -17.83 3.82 13.20
N SER A 188 -17.73 4.63 12.15
CA SER A 188 -17.39 4.15 10.80
C SER A 188 -15.96 3.59 10.76
N ALA A 189 -15.00 4.23 11.43
CA ALA A 189 -13.64 3.69 11.56
C ALA A 189 -13.63 2.34 12.30
N ASN A 190 -14.34 2.22 13.43
CA ASN A 190 -14.41 0.97 14.17
C ASN A 190 -15.08 -0.15 13.37
N ARG A 191 -16.16 0.16 12.63
CA ARG A 191 -16.78 -0.79 11.70
C ARG A 191 -15.78 -1.29 10.68
N LEU A 192 -15.01 -0.39 10.07
CA LEU A 192 -13.97 -0.75 9.10
C LEU A 192 -12.92 -1.68 9.71
N ARG A 193 -12.45 -1.41 10.93
CA ARG A 193 -11.47 -2.25 11.63
C ARG A 193 -11.97 -3.68 11.83
N LEU A 194 -13.24 -3.84 12.21
CA LEU A 194 -13.84 -5.17 12.39
C LEU A 194 -13.94 -5.90 11.04
N THR A 195 -14.43 -5.22 9.99
CA THR A 195 -14.53 -5.79 8.65
C THR A 195 -13.16 -6.21 8.11
N LEU A 196 -12.15 -5.34 8.18
CA LEU A 196 -10.79 -5.67 7.75
C LEU A 196 -10.16 -6.79 8.56
N GLY A 197 -10.42 -6.88 9.87
CA GLY A 197 -9.92 -7.99 10.70
C GLY A 197 -10.37 -9.35 10.19
N ASP A 198 -11.68 -9.53 9.96
CA ASP A 198 -12.24 -10.80 9.44
C ASP A 198 -11.82 -11.06 7.97
N HIS A 199 -11.68 -10.00 7.19
CA HIS A 199 -11.28 -10.03 5.79
C HIS A 199 -9.83 -10.49 5.61
N ASN A 200 -8.89 -9.78 6.25
CA ASN A 200 -7.46 -10.08 6.20
C ASN A 200 -7.15 -11.48 6.74
N MET A 201 -7.93 -11.96 7.73
CA MET A 201 -7.80 -13.34 8.20
C MET A 201 -8.06 -14.39 7.11
N LYS A 202 -9.02 -14.16 6.20
CA LYS A 202 -9.28 -15.08 5.08
C LYS A 202 -8.17 -15.00 4.05
N GLU A 203 -7.66 -13.81 3.80
CA GLU A 203 -6.58 -13.59 2.86
C GLU A 203 -5.29 -14.26 3.29
N GLU A 204 -4.83 -13.93 4.49
CA GLU A 204 -3.53 -14.33 4.98
C GLU A 204 -3.46 -15.82 5.33
N ASN A 205 -4.58 -16.42 5.75
CA ASN A 205 -4.59 -17.82 6.16
C ASN A 205 -5.11 -18.78 5.09
N ILE A 206 -5.75 -18.26 4.03
CA ILE A 206 -6.35 -19.10 2.98
C ILE A 206 -5.91 -18.61 1.61
N LEU A 207 -6.34 -17.42 1.20
CA LEU A 207 -6.25 -17.00 -0.20
C LEU A 207 -4.81 -16.80 -0.70
N TYR A 208 -3.97 -16.10 0.06
CA TYR A 208 -2.58 -15.85 -0.35
C TYR A 208 -1.73 -17.13 -0.29
N PRO A 209 -1.78 -17.95 0.79
CA PRO A 209 -1.05 -19.21 0.83
C PRO A 209 -1.47 -20.17 -0.29
N GLU A 210 -2.77 -20.25 -0.59
CA GLU A 210 -3.26 -21.04 -1.71
C GLU A 210 -2.72 -20.48 -3.03
N SER A 211 -2.78 -19.16 -3.24
CA SER A 211 -2.24 -18.50 -4.43
C SER A 211 -0.78 -18.87 -4.68
N ASP A 212 0.06 -18.77 -3.64
CA ASP A 212 1.48 -19.09 -3.73
C ASP A 212 1.76 -20.58 -4.04
N SER A 213 0.82 -21.48 -3.70
CA SER A 213 0.99 -22.93 -3.84
C SER A 213 0.82 -23.44 -5.28
N PHE A 214 0.02 -22.77 -6.11
CA PHE A 214 -0.27 -23.21 -7.49
C PHE A 214 0.34 -22.31 -8.58
N ILE A 215 0.91 -21.16 -8.22
CA ILE A 215 1.67 -20.32 -9.16
C ILE A 215 3.18 -20.57 -9.03
N SER A 216 3.88 -20.51 -10.15
CA SER A 216 5.34 -20.67 -10.20
C SER A 216 6.06 -19.48 -9.55
N GLU A 217 7.34 -19.66 -9.20
CA GLU A 217 8.18 -18.58 -8.67
C GLU A 217 8.19 -17.35 -9.61
N ALA A 218 8.34 -17.58 -10.92
CA ALA A 218 8.33 -16.49 -11.90
C ALA A 218 6.98 -15.73 -11.93
N GLU A 219 5.86 -16.43 -11.73
CA GLU A 219 4.55 -15.81 -11.64
C GLU A 219 4.39 -15.02 -10.34
N ARG A 220 4.86 -15.51 -9.19
CA ARG A 220 4.87 -14.75 -7.92
C ARG A 220 5.61 -13.43 -8.07
N VAL A 221 6.83 -13.49 -8.60
CA VAL A 221 7.65 -12.29 -8.85
C VAL A 221 6.94 -11.32 -9.80
N ALA A 222 6.32 -11.82 -10.86
CA ALA A 222 5.56 -11.00 -11.79
C ALA A 222 4.33 -10.34 -11.14
N VAL A 223 3.59 -11.03 -10.28
CA VAL A 223 2.47 -10.48 -9.51
C VAL A 223 2.94 -9.34 -8.63
N VAL A 224 3.98 -9.55 -7.81
CA VAL A 224 4.53 -8.53 -6.92
C VAL A 224 4.95 -7.28 -7.71
N LYS A 225 5.69 -7.44 -8.82
CA LYS A 225 6.12 -6.31 -9.65
C LYS A 225 4.97 -5.55 -10.30
N LYS A 226 3.93 -6.27 -10.76
CA LYS A 226 2.72 -5.65 -11.30
C LYS A 226 1.98 -4.86 -10.24
N ILE A 227 1.81 -5.43 -9.04
CA ILE A 227 1.12 -4.72 -7.95
C ILE A 227 1.94 -3.50 -7.55
N GLN A 228 3.26 -3.59 -7.40
CA GLN A 228 4.14 -2.43 -7.13
C GLN A 228 3.93 -1.25 -8.12
N ALA A 229 3.57 -1.54 -9.37
CA ALA A 229 3.38 -0.56 -10.43
C ALA A 229 1.96 0.04 -10.53
N LEU A 230 1.06 -0.29 -9.61
CA LEU A 230 -0.25 0.37 -9.44
C LEU A 230 -0.16 1.70 -8.70
#